data_AF-A0A537I9Z8-F1
#
_entry.id   AF-A0A537I9Z8-F1
#
_cell.length_a   1.000
_cell.length_b   1.000
_cell.length_c   1.000
_cell.angle_alpha   90.00
_cell.angle_beta   90.00
_cell.angle_gamma   90.00
#
_symmetry.space_group_name_H-M   'P 1'
#
loop_
_entity.id
_entity.type
_entity.pdbx_description
1 polymer ?
#
loop_
_entity_poly.entity_id
_entity_poly.type
_entity_poly.pdbx_seq_one_letter_code
_entity_poly.pdbx_strand_id
1 'polypeptide(L)'
;MADEWAEERDKAVLNTVYYCETCNIIIEQGDADISIHKRDLPHHKMRRVMILRCSRCGNVVTDSYAQYSPEKNQFWCKNCVSEAGTQAFHST
;
A
#
# COMPACT_ATOMS: atom_id res chain seq x y z
N MET A 1 6.72 -23.46 4.06
CA MET A 1 7.85 -22.51 3.95
C MET A 1 7.58 -21.37 2.97
N ALA A 2 7.16 -21.60 1.72
CA ALA A 2 6.73 -20.49 0.84
C ALA A 2 5.37 -19.87 1.25
N ASP A 3 4.50 -20.68 1.87
CA ASP A 3 3.16 -20.28 2.33
C ASP A 3 3.22 -19.24 3.45
N GLU A 4 3.95 -19.53 4.55
CA GLU A 4 4.21 -18.58 5.64
C GLU A 4 4.88 -17.27 5.17
N TRP A 5 5.71 -17.34 4.12
CA TRP A 5 6.36 -16.17 3.54
C TRP A 5 5.34 -15.28 2.81
N ALA A 6 4.42 -15.85 2.03
CA ALA A 6 3.35 -15.05 1.42
C ALA A 6 2.44 -14.41 2.49
N GLU A 7 2.18 -15.13 3.59
CA GLU A 7 1.32 -14.66 4.67
C GLU A 7 1.82 -13.39 5.37
N GLU A 8 3.12 -13.26 5.65
CA GLU A 8 3.64 -12.08 6.38
C GLU A 8 3.46 -10.76 5.60
N ARG A 9 3.70 -10.81 4.28
CA ARG A 9 3.46 -9.67 3.39
C ARG A 9 1.97 -9.33 3.32
N ASP A 10 1.13 -10.35 3.17
CA ASP A 10 -0.30 -10.16 2.97
C ASP A 10 -0.99 -9.69 4.27
N LYS A 11 -0.50 -10.11 5.45
CA LYS A 11 -0.94 -9.59 6.77
C LYS A 11 -0.71 -8.08 6.95
N ALA A 12 0.31 -7.53 6.28
CA ALA A 12 0.58 -6.10 6.35
C ALA A 12 -0.38 -5.27 5.48
N VAL A 13 -1.06 -5.89 4.51
CA VAL A 13 -2.06 -5.23 3.66
C VAL A 13 -3.41 -5.22 4.39
N LEU A 14 -3.80 -4.05 4.89
CA LEU A 14 -5.06 -3.90 5.62
C LEU A 14 -6.25 -3.72 4.70
N ASN A 15 -6.07 -2.95 3.61
CA ASN A 15 -7.13 -2.70 2.63
C ASN A 15 -6.55 -2.27 1.29
N THR A 16 -7.37 -2.31 0.25
CA THR A 16 -7.11 -1.69 -1.05
C THR A 16 -8.25 -0.72 -1.35
N VAL A 17 -7.92 0.53 -1.65
CA VAL A 17 -8.88 1.54 -2.11
C VAL A 17 -8.48 2.08 -3.47
N TYR A 18 -9.37 2.80 -4.12
CA TYR A 18 -9.07 3.56 -5.32
C TYR A 18 -9.07 5.04 -4.99
N TYR A 19 -8.14 5.78 -5.60
CA TYR A 19 -8.07 7.23 -5.52
C TYR A 19 -8.23 7.80 -6.91
N CYS A 20 -9.16 8.73 -7.09
CA CYS A 20 -9.29 9.49 -8.32
C CYS A 20 -8.50 10.80 -8.18
N GLU A 21 -7.40 10.94 -8.92
CA GLU A 21 -6.59 12.17 -8.92
C GLU A 21 -7.36 13.36 -9.51
N THR A 22 -8.29 13.10 -10.44
CA THR A 22 -9.09 14.15 -11.10
C THR A 22 -10.18 14.70 -10.19
N CYS A 23 -10.90 13.83 -9.48
CA CYS A 23 -11.96 14.22 -8.54
C CYS A 23 -11.43 14.58 -7.14
N ASN A 24 -10.20 14.18 -6.81
CA ASN A 24 -9.63 14.26 -5.47
C ASN A 24 -10.47 13.52 -4.41
N ILE A 25 -10.91 12.30 -4.72
CA ILE A 25 -11.74 11.46 -3.82
C ILE A 25 -11.18 10.04 -3.69
N ILE A 26 -11.47 9.41 -2.55
CA ILE A 26 -11.21 7.99 -2.28
C ILE A 26 -12.50 7.21 -2.52
N ILE A 27 -12.39 6.09 -3.22
CA ILE A 27 -13.49 5.19 -3.57
C ILE A 27 -13.13 3.80 -3.04
N GLU A 28 -13.99 3.24 -2.20
CA GLU A 28 -13.78 1.94 -1.56
C GLU A 28 -14.10 0.78 -2.53
N GLN A 29 -13.53 -0.39 -2.27
CA GLN A 29 -13.88 -1.58 -3.04
C GLN A 29 -15.36 -1.94 -2.88
N GLY A 30 -16.04 -2.17 -3.99
CA GLY A 30 -17.47 -2.48 -4.02
C GLY A 30 -18.37 -1.28 -4.29
N ASP A 31 -17.81 -0.07 -4.29
CA ASP A 31 -18.57 1.12 -4.65
C ASP A 31 -18.94 1.12 -6.15
N ALA A 32 -20.19 1.46 -6.45
CA ALA A 32 -20.68 1.64 -7.80
C ALA A 32 -19.89 2.76 -8.53
N ASP A 33 -19.34 3.70 -7.77
CA ASP A 33 -18.55 4.82 -8.27
C ASP A 33 -17.28 4.36 -9.00
N ILE A 34 -16.68 3.20 -8.65
CA ILE A 34 -15.54 2.65 -9.42
C ILE A 34 -15.99 2.30 -10.84
N SER A 35 -17.18 1.70 -10.96
CA SER A 35 -17.70 1.26 -12.25
C SER A 35 -18.08 2.45 -13.12
N ILE A 36 -18.67 3.49 -12.52
CA ILE A 36 -18.95 4.78 -13.19
C ILE A 36 -17.65 5.43 -13.64
N HIS A 37 -16.64 5.52 -12.76
CA HIS A 37 -15.35 6.12 -13.12
C HIS A 37 -14.65 5.37 -14.27
N LYS A 38 -14.72 4.04 -14.28
CA LYS A 38 -14.10 3.23 -15.34
C LYS A 38 -14.87 3.28 -16.66
N ARG A 39 -16.20 3.35 -16.61
CA ARG A 39 -17.06 3.28 -17.81
C ARG A 39 -17.32 4.66 -18.42
N ASP A 40 -17.72 5.61 -17.58
CA ASP A 40 -18.31 6.87 -18.01
C ASP A 40 -17.30 8.04 -17.93
N LEU A 41 -16.20 7.88 -17.18
CA LEU A 41 -15.17 8.91 -16.96
C LEU A 41 -13.76 8.42 -17.33
N PRO A 42 -13.50 7.97 -18.58
CA PRO A 42 -12.23 7.35 -18.97
C PRO A 42 -11.02 8.29 -18.87
N HIS A 43 -11.25 9.60 -18.84
CA HIS A 43 -10.19 10.61 -18.65
C HIS A 43 -9.80 10.81 -17.19
N HIS A 44 -10.56 10.26 -16.24
CA HIS A 44 -10.24 10.37 -14.83
C HIS A 44 -9.06 9.46 -14.48
N LYS A 45 -8.05 10.04 -13.85
CA LYS A 45 -6.86 9.29 -13.47
C LYS A 45 -7.11 8.55 -12.16
N MET A 46 -7.46 7.27 -12.29
CA MET A 46 -7.70 6.35 -11.19
C MET A 46 -6.41 5.63 -10.79
N ARG A 47 -6.07 5.68 -9.51
CA ARG A 47 -4.94 4.97 -8.92
C ARG A 47 -5.43 3.97 -7.87
N ARG A 48 -4.94 2.74 -7.94
CA ARG A 48 -5.10 1.77 -6.84
C ARG A 48 -4.11 2.12 -5.73
N VAL A 49 -4.62 2.24 -4.51
CA VAL A 49 -3.86 2.59 -3.30
C VAL A 49 -3.99 1.46 -2.31
N MET A 50 -2.87 0.98 -1.77
CA MET A 50 -2.89 -0.03 -0.71
C MET A 50 -2.74 0.65 0.64
N ILE A 51 -3.57 0.25 1.60
CA ILE A 51 -3.46 0.66 3.00
C ILE A 51 -2.64 -0.41 3.71
N LEU A 52 -1.48 -0.02 4.19
CA LEU A 52 -0.45 -0.91 4.71
C LEU A 52 -0.17 -0.60 6.18
N ARG A 53 0.10 -1.63 6.97
CA ARG A 53 0.65 -1.49 8.32
C ARG A 53 2.18 -1.60 8.26
N CYS A 54 2.88 -0.60 8.78
CA CYS A 54 4.33 -0.65 8.94
C CYS A 54 4.72 -1.76 9.91
N SER A 55 5.54 -2.73 9.48
CA SER A 55 6.00 -3.83 10.33
C SER A 55 6.91 -3.37 11.48
N ARG A 56 7.54 -2.20 11.36
CA ARG A 56 8.46 -1.68 12.38
C ARG A 56 7.76 -0.91 13.50
N CYS A 57 6.89 0.05 13.15
CA CYS A 57 6.25 0.94 14.12
C CYS A 57 4.74 0.75 14.27
N GLY A 58 4.12 -0.12 13.46
CA GLY A 58 2.69 -0.38 13.51
C GLY A 58 1.80 0.70 12.89
N ASN A 59 2.36 1.83 12.46
CA ASN A 59 1.58 2.91 11.84
C ASN A 59 0.92 2.45 10.53
N VAL A 60 -0.29 2.93 10.29
CA VAL A 60 -1.01 2.73 9.02
C VAL A 60 -0.62 3.81 8.04
N VAL A 61 -0.17 3.40 6.86
CA VAL A 61 0.29 4.28 5.78
C VAL A 61 -0.22 3.79 4.43
N THR A 62 -0.20 4.64 3.41
CA THR A 62 -0.47 4.21 2.04
C THR A 62 0.80 3.65 1.38
N ASP A 63 0.65 2.87 0.30
CA ASP A 63 1.76 2.38 -0.53
C ASP A 63 2.72 3.50 -0.97
N SER A 64 2.19 4.71 -1.22
CA SER A 64 3.00 5.86 -1.58
C SER A 64 3.98 6.32 -0.49
N TYR A 65 3.73 5.95 0.77
CA TYR A 65 4.52 6.31 1.95
C TYR A 65 5.17 5.10 2.64
N ALA A 66 5.17 3.94 1.98
CA ALA A 66 5.85 2.73 2.43
C ALA A 66 6.88 2.27 1.40
N GLN A 67 7.82 1.43 1.84
CA GLN A 67 8.72 0.67 1.01
C GLN A 67 8.69 -0.78 1.44
N TYR A 68 8.79 -1.69 0.47
CA TYR A 68 8.87 -3.12 0.71
C TYR A 68 10.34 -3.54 0.78
N SER A 69 10.74 -4.24 1.85
CA SER A 69 12.02 -4.94 1.92
C SER A 69 11.80 -6.39 1.45
N PRO A 70 12.36 -6.78 0.30
CA PRO A 70 12.28 -8.17 -0.16
C PRO A 70 13.01 -9.14 0.76
N GLU A 71 14.08 -8.69 1.42
CA GLU A 71 14.92 -9.52 2.28
C GLU A 71 14.18 -9.93 3.56
N LYS A 72 13.38 -9.01 4.11
CA LYS A 72 12.56 -9.25 5.31
C LYS A 72 11.12 -9.63 5.00
N ASN A 73 10.70 -9.45 3.75
CA ASN A 73 9.32 -9.62 3.30
C ASN A 73 8.33 -8.79 4.15
N GLN A 74 8.67 -7.52 4.34
CA GLN A 74 7.94 -6.59 5.20
C GLN A 74 7.78 -5.22 4.54
N PHE A 75 6.73 -4.50 4.92
CA PHE A 75 6.53 -3.10 4.55
C PHE A 75 6.93 -2.17 5.69
N TRP A 76 7.78 -1.19 5.39
CA TRP A 76 8.20 -0.16 6.33
C TRP A 76 7.78 1.21 5.82
N CYS A 77 7.31 2.10 6.71
CA CYS A 77 7.03 3.47 6.33
C CYS A 77 8.33 4.24 6.04
N LYS A 78 8.26 5.27 5.18
CA LYS A 78 9.44 6.07 4.80
C LYS A 78 10.18 6.67 6.00
N ASN A 79 9.46 7.05 7.06
CA ASN A 79 10.07 7.55 8.29
C ASN A 79 10.94 6.48 8.96
N CYS A 80 10.40 5.26 9.13
CA CYS A 80 11.16 4.16 9.69
C CYS A 80 12.36 3.78 8.82
N VAL A 81 12.25 3.83 7.49
CA VAL A 81 13.41 3.62 6.60
C VAL A 81 14.47 4.71 6.82
N SER A 82 14.05 5.97 6.89
CA SER A 82 14.95 7.10 7.12
C SER A 82 15.65 7.03 8.49
N GLU A 83 14.94 6.60 9.53
CA GLU A 83 15.47 6.49 10.89
C GLU A 83 16.39 5.27 11.09
N ALA A 84 16.08 4.12 10.49
CA ALA A 84 16.95 2.94 10.57
C ALA A 84 18.20 3.07 9.69
N GLY A 85 18.11 3.87 8.63
CA GLY A 85 19.04 3.80 7.52
C GLY A 85 18.73 2.63 6.58
N THR A 86 19.10 2.79 5.31
CA THR A 86 18.86 1.82 4.24
C THR A 86 19.53 0.47 4.49
N GLN A 87 20.66 0.44 5.18
CA GLN A 87 21.35 -0.82 5.55
C GLN A 87 20.50 -1.70 6.46
N ALA A 88 19.85 -1.13 7.47
CA ALA A 88 19.00 -1.92 8.38
C ALA A 88 17.67 -2.31 7.72
N PHE A 89 17.22 -1.54 6.74
CA PHE A 89 16.05 -1.89 5.93
C PHE A 89 16.31 -3.06 4.97
N HIS A 90 17.50 -3.14 4.38
CA HIS A 90 17.89 -4.22 3.44
C HIS A 90 18.68 -5.37 4.08
N SER A 91 18.81 -5.39 5.41
CA SER A 91 19.48 -6.50 6.08
C SER A 91 18.62 -7.76 5.99
N THR A 92 19.25 -8.92 5.91
CA THR A 92 18.56 -10.21 6.07
C THR A 92 18.15 -10.38 7.52
#